data_AF-A0A1I6SMF6-F1
#
_entry.id   AF-A0A1I6SMF6-F1
#
_cell.length_a   1.000
_cell.length_b   1.000
_cell.length_c   1.000
_cell.angle_alpha   90.00
_cell.angle_beta   90.00
_cell.angle_gamma   90.00
#
_symmetry.space_group_name_H-M   'P 1'
#
loop_
_entity.id
_entity.type
_entity.pdbx_description
1 polymer ?
#
loop_
_entity_poly.entity_id
_entity_poly.type
_entity_poly.pdbx_seq_one_letter_code
_entity_poly.pdbx_strand_id
1 'polypeptide(L)' 'MSQTFDSYFCIVVTPDEPVADLCVLDAVDDAAALRAASEIAHAWPAARRVEVYRGERPIGVISAATPDASLLEAA' A
#
# COMPACT_ATOMS: atom_id res chain seq x y z
N MET A 1 24.56 8.78 -12.68
CA MET A 1 23.44 8.40 -13.56
C MET A 1 22.29 8.00 -12.66
N SER A 2 21.26 8.83 -12.54
CA SER A 2 20.06 8.48 -11.77
C SER A 2 19.27 7.46 -12.59
N GLN A 3 19.26 6.20 -12.18
CA GLN A 3 18.36 5.20 -12.76
C GLN A 3 16.95 5.61 -12.37
N THR A 4 16.20 6.14 -13.33
CA THR A 4 14.76 6.37 -13.14
C THR A 4 14.08 5.01 -13.24
N PHE A 5 13.85 4.37 -12.09
CA PHE A 5 13.06 3.15 -12.03
C PHE A 5 11.62 3.50 -12.42
N ASP A 6 11.14 3.02 -13.56
CA ASP A 6 9.76 3.29 -14.01
C ASP A 6 8.74 2.31 -13.45
N SER A 7 9.14 1.50 -12.46
CA SER A 7 8.27 0.51 -11.82
C SER A 7 7.33 1.15 -10.82
N TYR A 8 6.09 0.65 -10.80
CA TYR A 8 5.13 0.97 -9.74
C TYR A 8 5.38 0.08 -8.52
N PHE A 9 5.33 0.67 -7.33
CA PHE A 9 5.40 -0.06 -6.07
C PHE A 9 4.57 0.65 -5.01
N CYS A 10 4.24 -0.08 -3.95
CA CYS A 10 3.64 0.50 -2.76
C CYS A 10 4.34 0.07 -1.48
N ILE A 11 4.29 0.95 -0.49
CA ILE A 11 4.78 0.73 0.86
C ILE A 11 3.56 0.60 1.77
N VAL A 12 3.42 -0.56 2.41
CA VAL A 12 2.33 -0.82 3.37
C VAL A 12 2.85 -0.54 4.77
N VAL A 13 2.25 0.47 5.40
CA VAL A 13 2.58 0.87 6.76
C VAL A 13 1.57 0.23 7.71
N THR A 14 2.03 -0.62 8.61
CA THR A 14 1.27 -1.15 9.74
C THR A 14 1.58 -0.31 10.99
N PRO A 15 0.65 -0.23 11.97
CA PRO A 15 0.88 0.56 13.18
C PRO A 15 1.83 -0.12 14.19
N ASP A 16 1.95 -1.44 14.13
CA ASP A 16 2.63 -2.26 15.14
C ASP A 16 4.06 -2.65 14.73
N GLU A 17 4.39 -2.63 13.43
CA GLU A 17 5.71 -3.02 12.95
C GLU A 17 6.57 -1.80 12.56
N PRO A 18 7.86 -1.81 12.94
CA PRO A 18 8.81 -0.79 12.48
C PRO A 18 9.20 -0.99 11.00
N VAL A 19 8.88 -2.15 10.42
CA VAL A 19 9.20 -2.51 9.03
C VAL A 19 7.92 -2.40 8.21
N ALA A 20 7.97 -1.57 7.17
CA ALA A 20 6.91 -1.50 6.17
C ALA A 20 7.14 -2.57 5.10
N ASP A 21 6.06 -3.18 4.62
CA ASP A 21 6.14 -4.15 3.52
C ASP A 21 6.20 -3.41 2.17
N LEU A 22 7.05 -3.87 1.26
CA LEU A 22 7.24 -3.28 -0.07
C LEU A 22 6.70 -4.24 -1.13
N CYS A 23 5.64 -3.83 -1.82
CA CYS A 23 5.04 -4.61 -2.90
C CYS A 23 5.30 -3.95 -4.25
N VAL A 24 5.75 -4.72 -5.24
CA VAL A 24 5.83 -4.26 -6.63
C VAL A 24 4.47 -4.45 -7.29
N LEU A 25 3.99 -3.42 -8.00
CA LEU A 25 2.70 -3.42 -8.66
C LEU A 25 2.88 -3.63 -10.17
N ASP A 26 2.17 -4.62 -10.70
CA ASP A 26 2.02 -4.77 -12.15
C ASP A 26 0.94 -3.80 -12.64
N ALA A 27 1.34 -2.57 -12.93
CA ALA A 27 0.45 -1.49 -13.33
C ALA A 27 0.97 -0.77 -14.58
N VAL A 28 0.06 -0.49 -15.50
CA VAL A 28 0.36 0.21 -16.76
C VAL A 28 0.25 1.74 -16.65
N ASP A 29 -0.44 2.22 -15.61
CA ASP A 29 -0.68 3.64 -15.35
C ASP A 29 -0.97 3.91 -13.86
N ASP A 30 -0.96 5.19 -13.48
CA ASP A 30 -1.15 5.64 -12.10
C ASP A 30 -2.51 5.22 -11.51
N ALA A 31 -3.58 5.17 -12.32
CA ALA A 31 -4.90 4.76 -11.85
C ALA A 31 -5.00 3.24 -11.68
N ALA A 32 -4.32 2.46 -12.51
CA ALA A 32 -4.16 1.02 -12.31
C ALA A 32 -3.36 0.73 -11.01
N ALA A 33 -2.28 1.48 -10.76
CA ALA A 33 -1.47 1.33 -9.55
C ALA A 33 -2.27 1.65 -8.27
N LEU A 34 -3.05 2.73 -8.27
CA LEU A 34 -3.91 3.10 -7.14
C LEU A 34 -5.01 2.05 -6.88
N ARG A 35 -5.56 1.43 -7.93
CA ARG A 35 -6.53 0.33 -7.77
C ARG A 35 -5.90 -0.89 -7.13
N ALA A 36 -4.74 -1.33 -7.62
CA ALA A 36 -4.02 -2.46 -7.03
C ALA A 36 -3.63 -2.20 -5.57
N ALA A 37 -3.16 -0.98 -5.25
CA ALA A 37 -2.87 -0.57 -3.89
C ALA A 37 -4.10 -0.56 -2.98
N SER A 38 -5.27 -0.18 -3.51
CA SER A 38 -6.54 -0.28 -2.78
C SER A 38 -6.89 -1.74 -2.47
N GLU A 39 -6.72 -2.66 -3.43
CA GLU A 39 -6.95 -4.10 -3.19
C GLU A 39 -6.02 -4.65 -2.11
N ILE A 40 -4.75 -4.25 -2.09
CA ILE A 40 -3.80 -4.60 -1.02
C ILE A 40 -4.27 -4.06 0.33
N ALA A 41 -4.71 -2.80 0.39
CA ALA A 41 -5.24 -2.19 1.62
C ALA A 41 -6.48 -2.94 2.16
N HIS A 42 -7.33 -3.47 1.28
CA HIS A 42 -8.49 -4.28 1.68
C HIS A 42 -8.10 -5.71 2.09
N ALA A 43 -7.09 -6.29 1.45
CA ALA A 43 -6.61 -7.64 1.78
C ALA A 43 -5.82 -7.70 3.10
N TRP A 44 -5.25 -6.57 3.54
CA TRP A 44 -4.46 -6.46 4.75
C TRP A 44 -5.14 -5.63 5.85
N PRO A 45 -5.91 -6.27 6.74
CA PRO A 45 -6.66 -5.59 7.80
C PRO A 45 -5.76 -4.86 8.82
N ALA A 46 -4.49 -5.28 8.95
CA ALA A 46 -3.52 -4.61 9.82
C ALA A 46 -2.83 -3.39 9.17
N ALA A 47 -3.03 -3.17 7.86
CA ALA A 47 -2.51 -1.99 7.19
C ALA A 47 -3.17 -0.74 7.78
N ARG A 48 -2.38 0.29 8.05
CA ARG A 48 -2.87 1.63 8.40
C ARG A 48 -3.01 2.50 7.16
N ARG A 49 -2.03 2.41 6.27
CA ARG A 49 -2.03 3.11 4.97
C ARG A 49 -1.12 2.39 3.99
N VAL A 50 -1.41 2.58 2.70
CA VAL A 50 -0.62 2.11 1.57
C VAL A 50 -0.18 3.33 0.76
N GLU A 51 1.13 3.55 0.68
CA GLU A 51 1.74 4.67 -0.04
C GLU A 51 2.21 4.19 -1.41
N VAL A 52 1.80 4.85 -2.50
CA VAL A 52 2.03 4.39 -3.88
C VAL A 52 3.04 5.29 -4.59
N TYR A 53 3.98 4.68 -5.30
CA TYR A 53 5.07 5.34 -6.00
C TYR A 53 5.26 4.78 -7.42
N ARG A 54 5.84 5.61 -8.28
CA ARG A 54 6.43 5.21 -9.58
C ARG A 54 7.89 5.65 -9.55
N GLY A 55 8.80 4.69 -9.35
CA GLY A 55 10.17 5.04 -9.01
C GLY A 55 10.22 5.95 -7.77
N GLU A 56 10.88 7.09 -7.90
CA GLU A 56 11.00 8.05 -6.80
C GLU A 56 9.79 9.01 -6.71
N ARG A 57 8.83 8.94 -7.66
CA ARG A 57 7.69 9.86 -7.72
C ARG A 57 6.52 9.34 -6.86
N PRO A 58 6.06 10.08 -5.84
CA PRO A 58 4.84 9.73 -5.13
C PRO A 58 3.61 9.90 -6.02
N ILE A 59 2.72 8.91 -6.02
CA ILE A 59 1.48 8.87 -6.81
C ILE A 59 0.28 9.17 -5.93
N GLY A 60 0.23 8.59 -4.72
CA GLY A 60 -0.88 8.79 -3.80
C GLY A 60 -0.79 7.92 -2.55
N VAL A 61 -1.77 8.07 -1.67
CA VAL A 61 -1.87 7.32 -0.42
C VAL A 61 -3.30 6.81 -0.27
N ILE A 62 -3.44 5.51 0.03
CA ILE A 62 -4.71 4.89 0.39
C ILE A 62 -4.71 4.68 1.90
N SER A 63 -5.69 5.26 2.60
CA SER A 63 -5.94 4.90 3.99
C SER A 63 -6.65 3.55 4.01
N ALA A 64 -6.05 2.56 4.66
CA ALA A 64 -6.79 1.36 4.99
C ALA A 64 -7.83 1.78 6.04
N ALA A 65 -9.12 1.63 5.70
CA ALA A 65 -10.16 1.84 6.69
C ALA A 65 -9.89 0.84 7.81
N THR A 66 -9.64 1.32 9.03
CA THR A 66 -9.53 0.47 10.22
C THR A 66 -10.68 -0.51 10.17
N PRO A 67 -10.45 -1.83 9.99
CA PRO A 67 -11.49 -2.78 10.29
C PRO A 67 -11.80 -2.57 11.76
N ASP A 68 -13.07 -2.27 12.02
CA ASP A 68 -13.59 -2.04 13.34
C ASP A 68 -13.06 -3.12 14.29
N ALA A 69 -12.26 -2.72 15.27
CA ALA A 69 -11.59 -3.62 16.21
C ALA A 69 -12.56 -4.33 17.17
N SER A 70 -13.88 -4.28 16.93
CA SER A 70 -14.89 -4.96 17.74
C SER A 70 -15.07 -6.44 17.38
N LEU A 71 -14.35 -7.00 16.41
CA LEU A 71 -14.54 -8.40 15.98
C LEU A 71 -13.40 -9.38 16.35
N LEU A 72 -12.48 -9.03 17.26
CA LEU A 72 -11.43 -9.95 17.74
C LEU A 72 -11.57 -10.42 19.20
N GLU A 73 -12.66 -10.06 19.90
CA GLU A 73 -12.98 -10.63 21.22
C GLU A 73 -13.99 -11.79 21.10
N ALA A 74 -13.72 -12.80 20.28
CA ALA A 74 -14.38 -14.11 20.34
C ALA A 74 -13.75 -15.13 19.37
N ALA A 75 -12.74 -15.89 19.82
CA ALA A 75 -12.51 -17.29 19.41
C ALA A 75 -11.49 -17.96 20.34
#